data_AF-A0A834LSG7-F1
#
_entry.id   AF-A0A834LSG7-F1
#
_cell.length_a   1.000
_cell.length_b   1.000
_cell.length_c   1.000
_cell.angle_alpha   90.00
_cell.angle_beta   90.00
_cell.angle_gamma   90.00
#
_symmetry.space_group_name_H-M   'P 1'
#
loop_
_entity.id
_entity.type
_entity.pdbx_description
1 polymer ?
#
loop_
_entity_poly.entity_id
_entity_poly.type
_entity_poly.pdbx_seq_one_letter_code
_entity_poly.pdbx_strand_id
1 'polypeptide(L)'
;MVGTQAIVAYTKPNGTMAVFTSPVNSYGTQLQEGNLSFPVSDLSASFLDNQMVIYAVIELPENTTSVSHVWQDGPVFGSTLGMHQVSGNHLQYLKSVGPKADPLWFYVHITLQLPGYFLGVAGGATGLYLVVKFADVHHPCHMGIGITLFCLGLL
;
A
#
# COMPACT_ATOMS: atom_id res chain seq x y z
N MET A 1 6.32 5.04 20.93
CA MET A 1 4.86 4.97 20.70
C MET A 1 4.24 4.31 21.92
N VAL A 2 3.85 5.10 22.91
CA VAL A 2 3.17 4.59 24.11
C VAL A 2 1.67 4.55 23.83
N GLY A 3 1.00 3.48 24.26
CA GLY A 3 -0.42 3.23 24.00
C GLY A 3 -0.70 2.45 22.71
N THR A 4 0.33 2.00 21.99
CA THR A 4 0.18 1.12 20.81
C THR A 4 0.15 -0.34 21.20
N GLN A 5 -0.24 -1.17 20.24
CA GLN A 5 -0.42 -2.60 20.40
C GLN A 5 0.34 -3.30 19.29
N ALA A 6 1.08 -4.36 19.63
CA ALA A 6 1.97 -5.02 18.69
C ALA A 6 1.71 -6.53 18.64
N ILE A 7 1.90 -7.10 17.47
CA ILE A 7 2.14 -8.53 17.29
C ILE A 7 3.65 -8.66 17.05
N VAL A 8 4.29 -9.53 17.80
CA VAL A 8 5.74 -9.66 17.85
C VAL A 8 6.10 -11.07 17.44
N ALA A 9 7.07 -11.20 16.55
CA ALA A 9 7.66 -12.48 16.19
C ALA A 9 9.18 -12.39 16.15
N TYR A 10 9.85 -13.46 16.57
CA TYR A 10 11.29 -13.60 16.44
C TYR A 10 11.71 -15.08 16.44
N THR A 11 12.88 -15.36 15.90
CA THR A 11 13.46 -16.71 15.92
C THR A 11 14.19 -16.94 17.24
N LYS A 12 13.75 -17.94 18.01
CA LYS A 12 14.41 -18.33 19.26
C LYS A 12 15.77 -18.99 18.98
N PRO A 13 16.69 -19.04 19.96
CA PRO A 13 18.00 -19.67 19.79
C PRO A 13 17.96 -21.16 19.39
N ASN A 14 16.86 -21.85 19.70
CA ASN A 14 16.62 -23.25 19.34
C ASN A 14 16.06 -23.42 17.91
N GLY A 15 15.94 -22.34 17.13
CA GLY A 15 15.43 -22.34 15.76
C GLY A 15 13.91 -22.33 15.63
N THR A 16 13.14 -22.36 16.73
CA THR A 16 11.68 -22.25 16.66
C THR A 16 11.22 -20.79 16.67
N MET A 17 10.02 -20.53 16.16
CA MET A 17 9.44 -19.19 16.16
C MET A 17 8.78 -18.88 17.51
N ALA A 18 9.06 -17.69 18.04
CA ALA A 18 8.20 -17.03 19.01
C ALA A 18 7.21 -16.16 18.26
N VAL A 19 5.95 -16.18 18.69
CA VAL A 19 4.93 -15.24 18.22
C VAL A 19 3.95 -14.98 19.36
N PHE A 20 3.67 -13.70 19.64
CA PHE A 20 2.76 -13.30 20.70
C PHE A 20 2.30 -11.86 20.51
N THR A 21 1.29 -11.46 21.29
CA THR A 21 0.82 -10.07 21.36
C THR A 21 1.48 -9.32 22.50
N SER A 22 1.70 -8.01 22.34
CA SER A 22 2.30 -7.17 23.36
C SER A 22 1.69 -5.76 23.39
N PRO A 23 1.14 -5.31 24.55
CA PRO A 23 0.75 -3.93 24.75
C PRO A 23 1.98 -3.04 25.06
N VAL A 24 2.14 -1.93 24.33
CA VAL A 24 3.28 -1.02 24.49
C VAL A 24 2.89 0.15 25.38
N ASN A 25 3.08 -0.02 26.69
CA ASN A 25 2.65 0.97 27.69
C ASN A 25 3.77 1.95 28.13
N SER A 26 5.00 1.76 27.67
CA SER A 26 6.12 2.64 28.00
C SER A 26 7.19 2.64 26.91
N TYR A 27 8.07 3.65 26.92
CA TYR A 27 9.23 3.69 26.03
C TYR A 27 10.31 2.67 26.40
N GLY A 28 10.36 2.20 27.65
CA GLY A 28 11.29 1.17 28.12
C GLY A 28 10.76 -0.25 28.01
N THR A 29 9.81 -0.49 27.10
CA THR A 29 9.23 -1.83 26.90
C THR A 29 10.27 -2.83 26.38
N GLN A 30 10.15 -4.09 26.79
CA GLN A 30 10.86 -5.21 26.15
C GLN A 30 9.90 -6.06 25.31
N LEU A 31 8.76 -5.46 24.95
CA LEU A 31 7.65 -6.12 24.27
C LEU A 31 7.21 -7.38 25.02
N GLN A 32 6.92 -7.23 26.31
CA GLN A 32 6.43 -8.35 27.13
C GLN A 32 5.08 -8.85 26.60
N GLU A 33 4.89 -10.16 26.62
CA GLU A 33 3.64 -10.79 26.20
C GLU A 33 2.46 -10.30 27.04
N GLY A 34 1.36 -9.97 26.37
CA GLY A 34 0.15 -9.49 27.02
C GLY A 34 -1.03 -9.34 26.06
N ASN A 35 -2.22 -9.19 26.63
CA ASN A 35 -3.45 -9.08 25.86
C ASN A 35 -3.59 -7.72 25.18
N LEU A 36 -4.18 -7.74 23.99
CA LEU A 36 -4.58 -6.54 23.27
C LEU A 36 -6.02 -6.16 23.65
N SER A 37 -6.41 -4.93 23.32
CA SER A 37 -7.74 -4.37 23.47
C SER A 37 -8.75 -4.97 22.48
N PHE A 38 -8.27 -5.76 21.52
CA PHE A 38 -9.09 -6.47 20.54
C PHE A 38 -8.64 -7.93 20.44
N PRO A 39 -9.54 -8.87 20.12
CA PRO A 39 -9.20 -10.27 19.98
C PRO A 39 -8.24 -10.51 18.80
N VAL A 40 -7.27 -11.41 19.03
CA VAL A 40 -6.36 -11.91 18.00
C VAL A 40 -6.35 -13.44 18.08
N SER A 41 -6.59 -14.11 16.95
CA SER A 41 -6.57 -15.57 16.83
C SER A 41 -5.63 -16.05 15.72
N ASP A 42 -5.45 -17.36 15.64
CA ASP A 42 -4.64 -18.04 14.60
C ASP A 42 -3.22 -17.50 14.46
N LEU A 43 -2.64 -17.11 15.60
CA LEU A 43 -1.33 -16.48 15.65
C LEU A 43 -0.22 -17.51 15.36
N SER A 44 0.51 -17.28 14.27
CA SER A 44 1.68 -18.08 13.89
C SER A 44 2.71 -17.21 13.15
N ALA A 45 3.95 -17.69 13.07
CA ALA A 45 4.99 -17.00 12.33
C ALA A 45 5.92 -18.01 11.64
N SER A 46 6.50 -17.62 10.52
CA SER A 46 7.53 -18.36 9.82
C SER A 46 8.69 -17.44 9.43
N PHE A 47 9.89 -18.02 9.38
CA PHE A 47 11.08 -17.34 8.90
C PHE A 47 11.77 -18.23 7.88
N LEU A 48 11.76 -17.81 6.61
CA LEU A 48 12.35 -18.53 5.49
C LEU A 48 12.92 -17.52 4.49
N ASP A 49 14.03 -17.86 3.83
CA ASP A 49 14.67 -17.01 2.81
C ASP A 49 14.92 -15.57 3.28
N ASN A 50 15.34 -15.42 4.55
CA ASN A 50 15.59 -14.14 5.18
C ASN A 50 14.36 -13.21 5.27
N GLN A 51 13.15 -13.76 5.21
CA GLN A 51 11.88 -13.06 5.34
C GLN A 51 11.08 -13.58 6.53
N MET A 52 10.55 -12.64 7.32
CA MET A 52 9.64 -12.94 8.42
C MET A 52 8.20 -12.74 7.97
N VAL A 53 7.36 -13.77 8.16
CA VAL A 53 5.93 -13.72 7.91
C VAL A 53 5.20 -13.99 9.20
N ILE A 54 4.23 -13.13 9.52
CA ILE A 54 3.35 -13.28 10.68
C ILE A 54 1.94 -13.50 10.16
N TYR A 55 1.29 -14.55 10.63
CA TYR A 55 -0.11 -14.86 10.38
C TYR A 55 -0.90 -14.56 11.65
N ALA A 56 -1.99 -13.82 11.49
CA ALA A 56 -2.90 -13.46 12.58
C ALA A 56 -4.27 -13.13 12.00
N VAL A 57 -5.32 -13.50 12.72
CA VAL A 57 -6.68 -13.05 12.50
C VAL A 57 -6.99 -12.01 13.57
N ILE A 58 -7.39 -10.81 13.14
CA ILE A 58 -7.68 -9.69 14.03
C ILE A 58 -9.17 -9.38 13.94
N GLU A 59 -9.86 -9.43 15.08
CA GLU A 59 -11.24 -8.96 15.16
C GLU A 59 -11.25 -7.45 15.40
N LEU A 60 -11.81 -6.69 14.45
CA LEU A 60 -11.90 -5.24 14.60
C LEU A 60 -13.01 -4.86 15.57
N PRO A 61 -12.77 -3.94 16.52
CA PRO A 61 -13.82 -3.44 17.42
C PRO A 61 -15.00 -2.83 16.64
N GLU A 62 -16.21 -2.93 17.20
CA GLU A 62 -17.40 -2.32 16.62
C GLU A 62 -17.17 -0.83 16.31
N ASN A 63 -17.64 -0.38 15.14
CA ASN A 63 -17.47 0.98 14.60
C ASN A 63 -16.04 1.35 14.16
N THR A 64 -15.12 0.38 14.02
CA THR A 64 -13.80 0.64 13.43
C THR A 64 -13.87 0.63 11.90
N THR A 65 -13.70 1.78 11.27
CA THR A 65 -13.64 1.91 9.79
C THR A 65 -12.21 1.93 9.24
N SER A 66 -11.20 2.05 10.11
CA SER A 66 -9.81 2.25 9.72
C SER A 66 -8.83 1.76 10.78
N VAL A 67 -7.71 1.17 10.37
CA VAL A 67 -6.61 0.75 11.26
C VAL A 67 -5.28 1.22 10.69
N SER A 68 -4.45 1.83 11.54
CA SER A 68 -3.06 2.12 11.18
C SER A 68 -2.18 0.94 11.55
N HIS A 69 -1.62 0.28 10.54
CA HIS A 69 -0.63 -0.80 10.73
C HIS A 69 0.74 -0.31 10.26
N VAL A 70 1.74 -0.48 11.11
CA VAL A 70 3.15 -0.24 10.80
C VAL A 70 3.95 -1.52 11.00
N TRP A 71 4.92 -1.73 10.12
CA TRP A 71 5.91 -2.80 10.29
C TRP A 71 7.21 -2.19 10.81
N GLN A 72 7.81 -2.86 11.79
CA GLN A 72 9.09 -2.47 12.37
C GLN A 72 9.92 -3.72 12.63
N ASP A 73 11.24 -3.62 12.46
CA ASP A 73 12.19 -4.63 12.89
C ASP A 73 13.10 -4.09 14.02
N GLY A 74 13.80 -5.00 14.69
CA GLY A 74 14.66 -4.65 15.81
C GLY A 74 15.65 -5.76 16.14
N PRO A 75 16.72 -5.42 16.87
CA PRO A 75 17.75 -6.39 17.24
C PRO A 75 17.19 -7.41 18.23
N VAL A 76 17.61 -8.67 18.07
CA VAL A 76 17.29 -9.77 18.98
C VAL A 76 18.58 -10.38 19.50
N PHE A 77 18.72 -10.43 20.82
CA PHE A 77 19.88 -11.02 21.50
C PHE A 77 19.46 -12.31 22.18
N GLY A 78 19.59 -13.42 21.45
CA GLY A 78 19.11 -14.72 21.88
C GLY A 78 17.58 -14.75 21.96
N SER A 79 17.03 -14.63 23.17
CA SER A 79 15.58 -14.51 23.41
C SER A 79 15.17 -13.15 23.95
N THR A 80 16.08 -12.18 24.00
CA THR A 80 15.80 -10.82 24.49
C THR A 80 15.60 -9.87 23.32
N LEU A 81 14.48 -9.17 23.30
CA LEU A 81 14.17 -8.14 22.32
C LEU A 81 14.87 -6.84 22.69
N GLY A 82 15.65 -6.29 21.76
CA GLY A 82 16.40 -5.07 21.94
C GLY A 82 15.71 -3.86 21.30
N MET A 83 15.96 -2.68 21.88
CA MET A 83 15.52 -1.41 21.31
C MET A 83 16.49 -0.97 20.20
N HIS A 84 15.97 -0.59 19.03
CA HIS A 84 16.77 0.03 17.98
C HIS A 84 17.06 1.51 18.30
N GLN A 85 18.10 2.08 17.69
CA GLN A 85 18.46 3.49 17.90
C GLN A 85 17.32 4.41 17.47
N VAL A 86 16.84 5.26 18.37
CA VAL A 86 15.66 6.12 18.17
C VAL A 86 15.96 7.39 17.36
N SER A 87 16.95 7.35 16.47
CA SER A 87 17.46 8.49 15.69
C SER A 87 17.44 8.23 14.19
N GLY A 88 17.11 9.25 13.38
CA GLY A 88 17.21 9.20 11.91
C GLY A 88 15.93 8.72 11.18
N ASN A 89 16.10 7.96 10.10
CA ASN A 89 15.06 7.60 9.13
C ASN A 89 13.94 6.67 9.65
N HIS A 90 14.06 6.11 10.85
CA HIS A 90 13.09 5.16 11.44
C HIS A 90 11.75 5.81 11.85
N LEU A 91 11.62 7.13 11.76
CA LEU A 91 10.36 7.85 11.96
C LEU A 91 9.41 7.79 10.73
N GLN A 92 9.86 7.27 9.58
CA GLN A 92 9.17 7.49 8.30
C GLN A 92 8.11 6.44 7.90
N TYR A 93 7.87 5.41 8.72
CA TYR A 93 6.99 4.26 8.36
C TYR A 93 5.53 4.41 8.81
N LEU A 94 4.95 5.61 8.78
CA LEU A 94 3.49 5.77 8.92
C LEU A 94 2.80 5.48 7.58
N LYS A 95 2.70 4.20 7.21
CA LYS A 95 1.82 3.78 6.12
C LYS A 95 0.40 3.69 6.66
N SER A 96 -0.34 4.80 6.57
CA SER A 96 -1.77 4.84 6.85
C SER A 96 -2.52 3.90 5.89
N VAL A 97 -3.25 2.94 6.45
CA VAL A 97 -4.22 2.10 5.73
C VAL A 97 -5.60 2.38 6.33
N GLY A 98 -6.04 3.64 6.23
CA GLY A 98 -7.41 4.06 6.52
C GLY A 98 -8.17 4.42 5.23
N PRO A 99 -9.47 4.76 5.30
CA PRO A 99 -10.20 5.30 4.17
C PRO A 99 -9.43 6.53 3.72
N LYS A 100 -8.81 6.42 2.55
CA LYS A 100 -8.11 7.52 1.90
C LYS A 100 -9.08 8.68 1.94
N ALA A 101 -8.68 9.81 2.54
CA ALA A 101 -9.33 11.08 2.23
C ALA A 101 -9.50 11.11 0.72
N ASP A 102 -10.74 11.25 0.25
CA ASP A 102 -11.14 11.15 -1.15
C ASP A 102 -10.08 11.87 -1.97
N PRO A 103 -9.28 11.16 -2.79
CA PRO A 103 -8.07 11.75 -3.33
C PRO A 103 -8.50 12.83 -4.30
N LEU A 104 -8.52 14.10 -3.86
CA LEU A 104 -8.98 15.23 -4.66
C LEU A 104 -8.25 15.27 -6.01
N TRP A 105 -6.97 14.90 -6.00
CA TRP A 105 -6.16 14.68 -7.20
C TRP A 105 -6.82 13.73 -8.21
N PHE A 106 -7.44 12.63 -7.77
CA PHE A 106 -8.13 11.65 -8.64
C PHE A 106 -9.39 12.27 -9.27
N TYR A 107 -10.20 12.98 -8.48
CA TYR A 107 -11.39 13.67 -9.00
C TYR A 107 -11.03 14.80 -9.97
N VAL A 108 -9.98 15.55 -9.66
CA VAL A 108 -9.44 16.59 -10.55
C VAL A 108 -8.89 15.96 -11.82
N HIS A 109 -8.14 14.85 -11.74
CA HIS A 109 -7.65 14.16 -12.93
C HIS A 109 -8.78 13.61 -13.79
N ILE A 110 -9.80 12.96 -13.21
CA ILE A 110 -10.87 12.34 -14.00
C ILE A 110 -11.78 13.37 -14.66
N THR A 111 -12.05 14.51 -13.99
CA THR A 111 -12.84 15.60 -14.57
C THR A 111 -12.14 16.29 -15.73
N LEU A 112 -10.80 16.34 -15.73
CA LEU A 112 -10.01 16.85 -16.86
C LEU A 112 -9.81 15.80 -17.97
N GLN A 113 -9.65 14.52 -17.61
CA GLN A 113 -9.37 13.43 -18.55
C GLN A 113 -10.60 13.01 -19.36
N LEU A 114 -11.79 12.94 -18.74
CA LEU A 114 -13.01 12.45 -19.42
C LEU A 114 -13.42 13.30 -20.64
N PRO A 115 -13.48 14.65 -20.56
CA PRO A 115 -13.81 15.46 -21.73
C PRO A 115 -12.78 15.33 -22.85
N GLY A 116 -11.49 15.27 -22.50
CA GLY A 116 -10.40 15.07 -23.45
C GLY A 116 -10.52 13.75 -24.21
N TYR A 117 -10.91 12.68 -23.51
CA TYR A 117 -11.17 11.37 -24.12
C TYR A 117 -12.33 11.41 -25.13
N PHE A 118 -13.48 12.00 -24.77
CA PHE A 118 -14.62 12.09 -25.68
C PHE A 118 -14.31 12.94 -26.93
N LEU A 119 -13.62 14.07 -26.76
CA LEU A 119 -13.18 14.89 -27.89
C LEU A 119 -12.17 14.14 -28.77
N GLY A 120 -11.26 13.38 -28.17
CA GLY A 120 -10.31 12.53 -28.89
C GLY A 120 -10.99 11.44 -29.72
N VAL A 121 -11.99 10.74 -29.17
CA VAL A 121 -12.77 9.73 -29.89
C VAL A 121 -13.60 10.34 -31.03
N ALA A 122 -14.28 11.45 -30.77
CA ALA A 122 -15.05 12.15 -31.81
C ALA A 122 -14.14 12.67 -32.94
N GLY A 123 -12.98 13.24 -32.59
CA GLY A 123 -11.97 13.71 -33.55
C GLY A 123 -11.38 12.56 -34.38
N GLY A 124 -11.03 11.44 -33.73
CA GLY A 124 -10.53 10.24 -34.40
C GLY A 124 -11.54 9.63 -35.36
N ALA A 125 -12.81 9.49 -34.95
CA ALA A 125 -13.89 9.00 -35.80
C ALA A 125 -14.14 9.93 -37.00
N THR A 126 -14.14 11.25 -36.77
CA THR A 126 -14.27 12.26 -37.83
C THR A 126 -13.10 12.18 -38.81
N GLY A 127 -11.86 12.05 -38.31
CA GLY A 127 -10.67 11.89 -39.13
C GLY A 127 -10.72 10.65 -40.02
N LEU A 128 -11.15 9.50 -39.46
CA LEU A 128 -11.31 8.27 -40.22
C LEU A 128 -12.42 8.39 -41.29
N TYR A 129 -13.54 9.02 -40.94
CA TYR A 129 -14.64 9.28 -41.89
C TYR A 129 -14.19 10.15 -43.06
N LEU A 130 -13.41 11.20 -42.79
CA LEU A 130 -12.88 12.09 -43.82
C LEU A 130 -11.84 11.41 -44.71
N VAL A 131 -10.98 10.55 -44.16
CA VAL A 131 -10.02 9.74 -44.94
C VAL A 131 -10.73 8.82 -45.94
N VAL A 132 -11.86 8.23 -45.55
CA VAL A 132 -12.68 7.40 -46.46
C VAL A 132 -13.39 8.23 -47.53
N LYS A 133 -13.77 9.49 -47.22
CA LYS A 133 -14.51 10.36 -48.13
C LYS A 133 -13.65 11.15 -49.12
N PHE A 134 -12.42 11.50 -48.74
CA PHE A 134 -11.52 12.33 -49.55
C PHE A 134 -10.17 11.63 -49.74
N ALA A 135 -10.20 10.49 -50.44
CA ALA A 135 -9.05 9.61 -50.69
C ALA A 135 -7.93 10.22 -51.57
N ASP A 136 -8.06 11.48 -51.99
CA ASP A 136 -7.08 12.18 -52.85
C ASP A 136 -6.29 13.27 -52.11
N VAL A 137 -6.65 13.57 -50.84
CA VAL A 137 -5.96 14.57 -50.00
C VAL A 137 -5.34 13.87 -48.79
N HIS A 138 -4.12 13.37 -48.96
CA HIS A 138 -3.39 12.65 -47.91
C HIS A 138 -2.26 13.49 -47.31
N HIS A 139 -2.31 13.70 -45.99
CA HIS A 139 -1.19 14.23 -45.19
C HIS A 139 -0.62 13.11 -44.30
N PRO A 140 0.25 12.24 -44.85
CA PRO A 140 0.64 10.98 -44.20
C PRO A 140 1.36 11.18 -42.86
N CYS A 141 2.15 12.26 -42.72
CA CYS A 141 2.85 12.57 -41.47
C CYS A 141 1.89 12.97 -40.34
N HIS A 142 0.94 13.88 -40.61
CA HIS A 142 -0.06 14.31 -39.63
C HIS A 142 -1.00 13.16 -39.23
N MET A 143 -1.40 12.33 -40.20
CA MET A 143 -2.25 11.17 -39.98
C MET A 143 -1.55 10.09 -39.12
N GLY A 144 -0.27 9.81 -39.38
CA GLY A 144 0.51 8.86 -38.59
C GLY A 144 0.63 9.30 -37.12
N ILE A 145 0.94 10.57 -36.88
CA ILE A 145 1.02 11.14 -35.53
C ILE A 145 -0.35 11.05 -34.82
N GLY A 146 -1.43 11.40 -35.52
CA GLY A 146 -2.79 11.33 -34.97
C GLY A 146 -3.21 9.90 -34.56
N ILE A 147 -2.92 8.90 -35.39
CA ILE A 147 -3.25 7.49 -35.09
C ILE A 147 -2.41 6.97 -33.92
N THR A 148 -1.11 7.27 -33.87
CA THR A 148 -0.25 6.85 -32.76
C THR A 148 -0.71 7.46 -31.43
N LEU A 149 -1.02 8.76 -31.42
CA LEU A 149 -1.53 9.43 -30.21
C LEU A 149 -2.91 8.87 -29.79
N PHE A 150 -3.77 8.54 -30.75
CA PHE A 150 -5.08 7.94 -30.49
C PHE A 150 -4.96 6.54 -29.86
N CYS A 151 -4.07 5.69 -30.37
CA CYS A 151 -3.80 4.37 -29.79
C CYS A 151 -3.19 4.44 -28.38
N LEU A 152 -2.28 5.41 -28.14
CA LEU A 152 -1.69 5.62 -26.81
C LEU A 152 -2.69 6.18 -25.79
N GLY A 153 -3.68 6.96 -26.23
CA GLY A 153 -4.73 7.50 -25.36
C GLY A 153 -5.86 6.52 -25.00
N LEU A 154 -5.89 5.33 -25.63
CA LEU A 154 -6.85 4.25 -25.37
C LEU A 154 -6.29 3.15 -24.44
N LEU A 155 -4.98 3.14 -24.18
CA LEU A 155 -4.24 2.21 -23.31
C LEU A 155 -4.22 2.71 -21.87
#